data_AF-A0A9D6F7P3-F1
#
_entry.id   AF-A0A9D6F7P3-F1
#
_cell.length_a   1.000
_cell.length_b   1.000
_cell.length_c   1.000
_cell.angle_alpha   90.00
_cell.angle_beta   90.00
_cell.angle_gamma   90.00
#
_symmetry.space_group_name_H-M   'P 1'
#
loop_
_entity.id
_entity.type
_entity.pdbx_description
1 polymer ?
#
loop_
_entity_poly.entity_id
_entity_poly.type
_entity_poly.pdbx_seq_one_letter_code
_entity_poly.pdbx_strand_id
1 'polypeptide(L)'
;MSVIQTTIQNGRIDVPAPADLSDGTRVLVDVMPLPAQSRADEIQFMTEQEQSDDPEAIEAWIAELNALPPLTMTPEEEADLVAWRNKVREFNLEAVRKQMEEGRA
;
A
#
# COMPACT_ATOMS: atom_id res chain seq x y z
N MET A 1 -4.88 11.69 25.16
CA MET A 1 -3.62 10.96 24.87
C MET A 1 -3.00 11.67 23.68
N SER A 2 -1.90 12.38 23.89
CA SER A 2 -1.26 13.18 22.83
C SER A 2 -0.11 12.36 22.26
N VAL A 3 -0.11 12.13 20.95
CA VAL A 3 0.94 11.38 20.25
C VAL A 3 1.92 12.38 19.66
N ILE A 4 3.19 12.28 20.05
CA ILE A 4 4.29 13.09 19.48
C ILE A 4 5.14 12.16 18.62
N GLN A 5 5.20 12.43 17.32
CA GLN A 5 6.00 11.67 16.37
C GLN A 5 7.40 12.25 16.27
N THR A 6 8.43 11.41 16.38
CA THR A 6 9.83 11.80 16.18
C THR A 6 10.62 10.65 15.55
N THR A 7 11.86 10.91 15.16
CA THR A 7 12.80 9.92 14.62
C THR A 7 14.08 9.87 15.46
N ILE A 8 14.73 8.70 15.48
CA ILE A 8 16.02 8.54 16.14
C ILE A 8 17.10 9.11 15.22
N GLN A 9 17.89 10.08 15.73
CA GLN A 9 19.05 10.63 15.04
C GLN A 9 20.30 10.44 15.90
N ASN A 10 21.33 9.80 15.35
CA ASN A 10 22.60 9.52 16.06
C ASN A 10 22.40 8.81 17.42
N GLY A 11 21.43 7.90 17.51
CA GLY A 11 21.10 7.16 18.73
C GLY A 11 20.39 8.01 19.80
N ARG A 12 19.92 9.21 19.45
CA ARG A 12 19.16 10.10 20.33
C ARG A 12 17.73 10.29 19.83
N ILE A 13 16.80 10.39 20.77
CA ILE A 13 15.39 10.72 20.52
C ILE A 13 15.21 12.17 20.95
N ASP A 14 15.07 13.07 19.98
CA ASP A 14 14.75 14.48 20.25
C ASP A 14 13.22 14.64 20.18
N VAL A 15 12.59 14.72 21.35
CA VAL A 15 11.15 15.02 21.49
C VAL A 15 11.03 16.49 21.90
N PRO A 16 10.56 17.40 21.02
CA PRO A 16 10.25 18.74 21.45
C PRO A 16 9.12 18.69 22.47
N ALA A 17 9.34 19.23 23.67
CA ALA A 17 8.31 19.30 24.69
C ALA A 17 7.17 20.22 24.20
N PRO A 18 5.92 19.73 24.16
CA PRO A 18 4.77 20.58 23.91
C PRO A 18 4.69 21.72 24.94
N ALA A 19 4.25 22.90 24.50
CA ALA A 19 4.21 24.12 25.33
C ALA A 19 3.26 24.02 26.55
N ASP A 20 2.39 23.02 26.57
CA ASP A 20 1.44 22.71 27.64
C ASP A 20 2.00 21.76 28.72
N LEU A 21 3.19 21.20 28.54
CA LEU A 21 3.87 20.39 29.56
C LEU A 21 4.82 21.24 30.40
N SER A 22 4.62 21.25 31.71
CA SER A 22 5.51 21.94 32.65
C SER A 22 6.83 21.19 32.88
N ASP A 23 7.86 21.92 33.29
CA ASP A 23 9.13 21.34 33.72
C ASP A 23 8.94 20.26 34.80
N GLY A 24 9.67 19.16 34.67
CA GLY A 24 9.61 18.01 35.59
C GLY A 24 8.52 16.97 35.27
N THR A 25 7.76 17.16 34.20
CA THR A 25 6.78 16.16 33.73
C THR A 25 7.48 14.86 33.32
N ARG A 26 7.04 13.73 33.88
CA ARG A 26 7.51 12.40 33.46
C ARG A 26 6.73 11.93 32.24
N VAL A 27 7.44 11.45 31.22
CA VAL A 27 6.85 10.92 29.99
C VAL A 27 7.20 9.44 29.81
N LEU A 28 6.28 8.69 29.20
CA LEU A 28 6.50 7.32 28.75
C LEU A 28 6.61 7.34 27.23
N VAL A 29 7.69 6.76 26.70
CA VAL A 29 7.93 6.66 25.26
C VAL A 29 7.72 5.22 24.85
N ASP A 30 6.75 4.99 23.97
CA ASP A 30 6.58 3.72 23.28
C ASP A 30 7.37 3.77 21.97
N VAL A 31 8.20 2.77 21.72
CA VAL A 31 9.11 2.73 20.56
C VAL A 31 8.67 1.60 19.65
N MET A 32 8.13 1.97 18.49
CA MET A 32 7.84 1.02 17.42
C MET A 32 8.99 1.06 16.41
N PRO A 33 9.80 -0.01 16.30
CA PRO A 33 10.83 -0.07 15.27
C PRO A 33 10.15 -0.06 13.90
N LEU A 34 10.50 0.92 13.07
CA LEU A 34 10.15 0.88 11.67
C LEU A 34 11.04 -0.17 10.99
N PRO A 35 10.48 -1.09 10.18
CA PRO A 35 11.30 -1.94 9.34
C PRO A 35 12.24 -1.07 8.50
N ALA A 36 13.50 -1.49 8.38
CA ALA A 36 14.50 -0.78 7.60
C ALA A 36 13.99 -0.68 6.16
N GLN A 37 13.54 0.51 5.77
CA GLN A 37 12.97 0.73 4.44
C GLN A 37 14.09 0.74 3.39
N SER A 38 14.53 -0.44 2.97
CA SER A 38 14.86 -0.69 1.58
C SER A 38 13.70 -1.48 0.99
N ARG A 39 12.75 -0.78 0.37
CA ARG A 39 11.68 -1.41 -0.44
C ARG A 39 12.22 -2.39 -1.49
N ALA A 40 13.52 -2.36 -1.78
CA ALA A 40 14.20 -3.28 -2.69
C ALA A 40 14.55 -4.63 -2.05
N ASP A 41 14.81 -4.71 -0.75
CA ASP A 41 15.23 -5.96 -0.09
C ASP A 41 14.03 -6.80 0.40
N GLU A 42 12.83 -6.21 0.43
CA GLU A 42 11.57 -6.88 0.80
C GLU A 42 10.80 -7.43 -0.40
N ILE A 43 11.19 -7.12 -1.65
CA ILE A 43 10.54 -7.72 -2.82
C ILE A 43 11.16 -9.09 -3.05
N GLN A 44 10.59 -10.08 -2.38
CA GLN A 44 10.84 -11.48 -2.70
C GLN A 44 10.13 -11.78 -4.03
N PHE A 45 10.88 -11.69 -5.12
CA PHE A 45 10.40 -12.15 -6.43
C PHE A 45 10.18 -13.66 -6.38
N MET A 46 9.15 -14.13 -7.09
CA MET A 46 8.93 -15.55 -7.32
C MET A 46 10.15 -16.16 -8.02
N THR A 47 10.52 -17.37 -7.64
CA THR A 47 11.55 -18.14 -8.33
C THR A 47 11.13 -18.46 -9.77
N GLU A 48 12.09 -18.78 -10.65
CA GLU A 48 11.80 -19.23 -12.03
C GLU A 48 10.88 -20.47 -12.04
N GLN A 49 11.02 -21.34 -11.04
CA GLN A 49 10.15 -22.51 -10.90
C GLN A 49 8.72 -22.12 -10.52
N GLU A 50 8.57 -21.15 -9.61
CA GLU A 50 7.25 -20.63 -9.21
C GLU A 50 6.58 -19.82 -10.32
N GLN A 51 7.34 -19.32 -11.30
CA GLN A 51 6.87 -18.61 -12.50
C GLN A 51 6.76 -19.51 -13.75
N SER A 52 7.04 -20.80 -13.63
CA SER A 52 7.04 -21.73 -14.77
C SER A 52 5.66 -21.85 -15.42
N ASP A 53 5.65 -22.00 -16.74
CA ASP A 53 4.46 -22.26 -17.57
C ASP A 53 4.34 -23.74 -17.99
N ASP A 54 5.13 -24.64 -17.37
CA ASP A 54 4.99 -26.07 -17.56
C ASP A 54 3.62 -26.57 -17.07
N PRO A 55 3.06 -27.65 -17.66
CA PRO A 55 1.71 -28.12 -17.32
C PRO A 55 1.49 -28.39 -15.82
N GLU A 56 2.51 -28.90 -15.12
CA GLU A 56 2.43 -29.18 -13.68
C GLU A 56 2.37 -27.88 -12.84
N ALA A 57 3.10 -26.84 -13.24
CA ALA A 57 3.08 -25.53 -12.59
C ALA A 57 1.73 -24.84 -12.81
N ILE A 58 1.18 -24.94 -14.02
CA ILE A 58 -0.16 -24.42 -14.34
C ILE A 58 -1.23 -25.09 -13.47
N GLU A 59 -1.22 -26.42 -13.33
CA GLU A 59 -2.19 -27.12 -12.47
C GLU A 59 -2.05 -26.72 -11.00
N ALA A 60 -0.81 -26.50 -10.52
CA ALA A 60 -0.57 -26.00 -9.17
C ALA A 60 -1.17 -24.60 -8.95
N TRP A 61 -0.97 -23.67 -9.89
CA TRP A 61 -1.57 -22.32 -9.80
C TRP A 61 -3.09 -22.37 -9.87
N ILE A 62 -3.67 -23.21 -10.72
CA ILE A 62 -5.12 -23.40 -10.80
C ILE A 62 -5.65 -23.90 -9.45
N ALA A 63 -4.98 -24.87 -8.83
CA ALA A 63 -5.37 -25.38 -7.52
C ALA A 63 -5.29 -24.30 -6.43
N GLU A 64 -4.23 -23.48 -6.43
CA GLU A 64 -4.05 -22.37 -5.50
C GLU A 64 -5.15 -21.31 -5.67
N LEU A 65 -5.42 -20.88 -6.91
CA LEU A 65 -6.46 -19.89 -7.21
C LEU A 65 -7.86 -20.39 -6.81
N ASN A 66 -8.14 -21.68 -7.03
CA ASN A 66 -9.42 -22.29 -6.63
C ASN A 66 -9.55 -22.43 -5.10
N ALA A 67 -8.45 -22.45 -4.36
CA ALA A 67 -8.47 -22.50 -2.90
C ALA A 67 -8.77 -21.12 -2.27
N LEU A 68 -8.66 -20.04 -3.04
CA LEU A 68 -8.99 -18.70 -2.55
C LEU A 68 -10.50 -18.60 -2.29
N PRO A 69 -10.92 -18.07 -1.12
CA PRO A 69 -12.33 -17.87 -0.84
C PRO A 69 -12.91 -16.85 -1.81
N PRO A 70 -14.16 -17.04 -2.27
CA PRO A 70 -14.81 -16.08 -3.14
C PRO A 70 -14.95 -14.74 -2.41
N LEU A 71 -14.65 -13.65 -3.13
CA LEU A 71 -14.94 -12.31 -2.63
C LEU A 71 -16.46 -12.15 -2.59
N THR A 72 -17.00 -11.98 -1.39
CA THR A 72 -18.41 -11.65 -1.19
C THR A 72 -18.52 -10.15 -1.06
N MET A 73 -19.32 -9.53 -1.93
CA MET A 73 -19.61 -8.11 -1.88
C MET A 73 -21.09 -7.92 -1.56
N THR A 74 -21.39 -6.90 -0.75
CA THR A 74 -22.76 -6.44 -0.57
C THR A 74 -23.24 -5.70 -1.84
N PRO A 75 -24.56 -5.59 -2.07
CA PRO A 75 -25.08 -4.83 -3.20
C PRO A 75 -24.62 -3.37 -3.25
N GLU A 76 -24.34 -2.76 -2.10
CA GLU A 76 -23.82 -1.39 -1.99
C GLU A 76 -22.36 -1.32 -2.45
N GLU A 77 -21.51 -2.24 -1.99
CA GLU A 77 -20.11 -2.31 -2.42
C GLU A 77 -19.98 -2.63 -3.93
N GLU A 78 -20.89 -3.46 -4.48
CA GLU A 78 -20.95 -3.69 -5.93
C GLU A 78 -21.31 -2.41 -6.70
N ALA A 79 -22.28 -1.64 -6.20
CA ALA A 79 -22.67 -0.37 -6.80
C ALA A 79 -21.52 0.65 -6.76
N ASP A 80 -20.79 0.72 -5.65
CA ASP A 80 -19.61 1.57 -5.49
C ASP A 80 -18.48 1.18 -6.44
N LEU A 81 -18.23 -0.12 -6.59
CA LEU A 81 -17.23 -0.63 -7.54
C LEU A 81 -17.59 -0.26 -8.98
N VAL A 82 -18.86 -0.39 -9.36
CA VAL A 82 -19.34 -0.02 -10.70
C VAL A 82 -19.22 1.49 -10.92
N ALA A 83 -19.61 2.31 -9.96
CA ALA A 83 -19.48 3.76 -10.02
C ALA A 83 -18.01 4.19 -10.18
N TRP A 84 -17.11 3.57 -9.41
CA TRP A 84 -15.67 3.81 -9.51
C TRP A 84 -15.11 3.42 -10.88
N ARG A 85 -15.46 2.23 -11.39
CA ARG A 85 -15.04 1.78 -12.73
C ARG A 85 -15.47 2.74 -13.83
N ASN A 86 -16.69 3.27 -13.76
CA ASN A 86 -17.18 4.27 -14.70
C ASN A 86 -16.37 5.56 -14.66
N LYS A 87 -16.07 6.05 -13.45
CA LYS A 87 -15.26 7.25 -13.26
C LYS A 87 -13.84 7.08 -13.81
N VAL A 88 -13.20 5.93 -13.55
CA VAL A 88 -11.86 5.62 -14.07
C VAL A 88 -11.87 5.54 -15.60
N ARG A 89 -12.90 4.92 -16.18
CA ARG A 89 -13.06 4.85 -17.65
C ARG A 89 -13.14 6.24 -18.27
N GLU A 90 -13.96 7.12 -17.72
CA GLU A 90 -14.12 8.50 -18.21
C GLU A 90 -12.82 9.29 -18.11
N PHE A 91 -12.16 9.22 -16.94
CA PHE A 91 -10.87 9.86 -16.73
C PHE A 91 -9.81 9.38 -17.74
N ASN A 92 -9.71 8.08 -17.99
CA ASN A 92 -8.75 7.52 -18.94
C ASN A 92 -9.04 7.95 -20.38
N LEU A 93 -10.32 8.01 -20.79
CA LEU A 93 -10.71 8.49 -22.11
C LEU A 93 -10.33 9.96 -22.30
N GLU A 94 -10.55 10.79 -21.29
CA GLU A 94 -10.16 12.20 -21.32
C GLU A 94 -8.64 12.39 -21.38
N ALA A 95 -7.90 11.61 -20.57
CA ALA A 95 -6.44 11.62 -20.58
C ALA A 95 -5.86 11.25 -21.96
N VAL A 96 -6.38 10.20 -22.60
CA VAL A 96 -5.98 9.80 -23.96
C VAL A 96 -6.34 10.88 -24.97
N ARG A 97 -7.52 11.48 -24.87
CA ARG A 97 -7.95 12.57 -25.76
C ARG A 97 -6.98 13.75 -25.67
N LYS A 98 -6.64 14.18 -24.45
CA LYS A 98 -5.69 15.28 -24.22
C LYS A 98 -4.31 14.96 -24.79
N GLN A 99 -3.81 13.74 -24.58
CA GLN A 99 -2.53 13.29 -25.13
C GLN A 99 -2.52 13.34 -26.67
N MET A 100 -3.63 12.97 -27.32
CA MET A 100 -3.77 13.00 -28.78
C MET A 100 -3.88 14.43 -29.35
N GLU A 101 -4.45 15.36 -28.58
CA GLU A 101 -4.52 16.79 -28.93
C GLU A 101 -3.15 17.47 -28.77
N GLU A 102 -2.42 17.19 -27.69
CA GLU A 102 -1.07 17.69 -27.44
C GLU A 102 -0.03 17.14 -28.42
N GLY A 103 -0.13 15.86 -28.81
CA GLY A 103 0.77 15.25 -29.81
C GLY A 103 0.51 15.64 -31.26
N ARG A 104 -0.55 16.44 -31.53
CA ARG A 104 -0.87 16.98 -32.87
C ARG A 104 -0.44 18.45 -33.05
N ALA A 105 -0.01 19.12 -31.98
CA ALA A 105 0.54 20.48 -32.01
C ALA A 105 2.06 20.44 -32.29
#